data_AF-A0ABD1NAV9-F1
#
_entry.id   AF-A0ABD1NAV9-F1
#
_cell.length_a   1.000
_cell.length_b   1.000
_cell.length_c   1.000
_cell.angle_alpha   90.00
_cell.angle_beta   90.00
_cell.angle_gamma   90.00
#
_symmetry.space_group_name_H-M   'P 1'
#
loop_
_entity.id
_entity.type
_entity.pdbx_description
1 polymer ?
#
loop_
_entity_poly.entity_id
_entity_poly.type
_entity_poly.pdbx_seq_one_letter_code
_entity_poly.pdbx_strand_id
1 'polypeptide(L)'
;MWGFISLQSSVGHNTFALPSSLLSSRFLFLIVINPVLLSRSKAASILDMETFLFTSESVNEGQPDKLCDQISDAILDACLEQDPDSKANVNYEKIIRDTCRGIGFVSADVGLVADNCKVLVNIEQQSPDIAQGVQGHMTKIPEEIGHGDQGHMFGYATDETPELMPLTHVLATQLGAKLTEVRKNKTCPWLRPDGKTQVAVEYKNDNGAMILIRVHTVLISTQHDESVTNEQISKQLKEHVIKPVIAATYLDDKTIFHLNPSGKEDHLLTLGSGAFSGKDPTKISHAIGVPEPLSVFVETHRTGKIPDKDILALIKENFDFRLGMIAINLDLMRGGNFRYQKTAAYGHFGRDDPDFTWETVKMLEPKA
;
A
#
# COMPACT_ATOMS: atom_id res chain seq x y z
N MET A 1 -6.90 -15.51 5.42
CA MET A 1 -7.45 -16.05 6.69
C MET A 1 -6.46 -15.64 7.78
N TRP A 2 -6.80 -14.68 8.65
CA TRP A 2 -5.88 -14.21 9.71
C TRP A 2 -5.98 -15.18 10.89
N GLY A 3 -4.93 -15.97 11.11
CA GLY A 3 -4.85 -16.89 12.24
C GLY A 3 -4.30 -16.19 13.48
N PHE A 4 -5.12 -16.05 14.52
CA PHE A 4 -4.65 -15.80 15.88
C PHE A 4 -3.87 -17.04 16.36
N ILE A 5 -2.61 -16.87 16.78
CA ILE A 5 -1.80 -17.96 17.34
C ILE A 5 -1.74 -17.81 18.86
N SER A 6 -2.27 -18.81 19.56
CA SER A 6 -2.08 -19.08 20.99
C SER A 6 -0.93 -20.07 21.18
N LEU A 7 -0.12 -19.82 22.21
CA LEU A 7 1.19 -20.43 22.54
C LEU A 7 1.16 -21.91 22.97
N GLN A 8 2.27 -22.62 22.70
CA GLN A 8 2.99 -23.46 23.68
C GLN A 8 4.48 -23.63 23.30
N SER A 9 5.33 -23.83 24.31
CA SER A 9 6.77 -23.51 24.40
C SER A 9 7.79 -24.46 23.72
N SER A 10 8.96 -23.94 23.31
CA SER A 10 10.28 -24.15 23.99
C SER A 10 11.46 -23.55 23.20
N VAL A 11 12.58 -23.35 23.89
CA VAL A 11 13.73 -22.47 23.59
C VAL A 11 14.71 -23.07 22.56
N GLY A 12 15.27 -22.23 21.68
CA GLY A 12 16.50 -22.50 20.94
C GLY A 12 16.96 -21.33 20.07
N HIS A 13 18.19 -20.84 20.27
CA HIS A 13 18.86 -19.93 19.33
C HIS A 13 19.21 -20.72 18.06
N ASN A 14 18.58 -20.37 16.93
CA ASN A 14 18.97 -20.86 15.61
C ASN A 14 18.76 -19.74 14.59
N THR A 15 19.60 -19.70 13.56
CA THR A 15 19.40 -18.94 12.33
C THR A 15 18.02 -19.26 11.76
N PHE A 16 17.22 -18.23 11.47
CA PHE A 16 15.86 -18.39 10.96
C PHE A 16 15.81 -17.98 9.50
N ALA A 17 15.24 -18.84 8.66
CA ALA A 17 14.86 -18.50 7.29
C ALA A 17 13.47 -17.85 7.32
N LEU A 18 13.34 -16.57 6.95
CA LEU A 18 11.99 -16.05 6.65
C LEU A 18 11.49 -16.70 5.36
N PRO A 19 10.24 -17.17 5.35
CA PRO A 19 9.71 -17.91 4.22
C PRO A 19 9.48 -17.00 3.02
N SER A 20 9.76 -17.54 1.83
CA SER A 20 9.30 -17.02 0.53
C SER A 20 7.78 -16.81 0.43
N SER A 21 6.99 -17.27 1.42
CA SER A 21 5.55 -17.04 1.55
C SER A 21 5.16 -15.62 2.02
N LEU A 22 6.10 -14.85 2.58
CA LEU A 22 5.88 -13.41 2.81
C LEU A 22 5.79 -12.66 1.47
N LEU A 23 6.48 -13.12 0.43
CA LEU A 23 6.31 -12.58 -0.92
C LEU A 23 4.91 -12.95 -1.48
N SER A 24 4.41 -14.17 -1.28
CA SER A 24 3.17 -14.60 -1.97
C SER A 24 1.87 -13.92 -1.50
N SER A 25 1.85 -13.28 -0.34
CA SER A 25 0.62 -12.75 0.28
C SER A 25 0.47 -11.22 0.24
N ARG A 26 1.49 -10.48 -0.23
CA ARG A 26 1.50 -8.99 -0.17
C ARG A 26 1.84 -8.28 -1.47
N PHE A 27 2.23 -8.97 -2.54
CA PHE A 27 2.46 -8.32 -3.84
C PHE A 27 1.17 -8.23 -4.65
N LEU A 28 0.57 -7.04 -4.60
CA LEU A 28 -0.38 -6.57 -5.59
C LEU A 28 0.46 -6.10 -6.80
N PHE A 29 0.21 -6.62 -8.01
CA PHE A 29 0.96 -6.20 -9.20
C PHE A 29 0.22 -5.08 -9.88
N LEU A 30 0.86 -3.93 -10.01
CA LEU A 30 0.42 -2.91 -10.95
C LEU A 30 0.97 -3.22 -12.33
N ILE A 31 0.16 -3.86 -13.19
CA ILE A 31 0.41 -3.75 -14.63
C ILE A 31 -0.13 -2.38 -15.03
N VAL A 32 0.73 -1.37 -15.00
CA VAL A 32 0.41 -0.07 -15.58
C VAL A 32 0.30 -0.26 -17.09
N ILE A 33 -0.92 -0.38 -17.58
CA ILE A 33 -1.20 -0.33 -19.02
C ILE A 33 -0.96 1.13 -19.43
N ASN A 34 0.03 1.31 -20.30
CA ASN A 34 0.49 2.59 -20.81
C ASN A 34 -0.69 3.53 -21.21
N PRO A 35 -0.70 4.82 -20.81
CA PRO A 35 -1.68 5.79 -21.29
C PRO A 35 -1.68 5.96 -22.83
N VAL A 36 -0.62 5.56 -23.53
CA VAL A 36 -0.59 5.47 -25.00
C VAL A 36 -1.66 4.52 -25.56
N LEU A 37 -2.15 3.56 -24.77
CA LEU A 37 -3.26 2.67 -25.16
C LEU A 37 -4.63 3.18 -24.70
N LEU A 38 -4.74 4.35 -24.07
CA LEU A 38 -6.02 4.90 -23.57
C LEU A 38 -6.46 6.13 -24.39
N SER A 39 -7.71 6.17 -24.85
CA SER A 39 -8.24 7.29 -25.65
C SER A 39 -9.16 8.20 -24.82
N ARG A 40 -9.08 9.51 -25.05
CA ARG A 40 -10.10 10.47 -24.61
C ARG A 40 -11.04 10.78 -25.78
N SER A 41 -12.34 10.57 -25.62
CA SER A 41 -13.34 11.00 -26.59
C SER A 41 -13.46 12.52 -26.63
N LYS A 42 -13.70 13.09 -27.82
CA LYS A 42 -14.01 14.52 -27.98
C LYS A 42 -15.37 14.81 -27.34
N ALA A 43 -15.40 15.91 -26.58
CA ALA A 43 -16.52 16.41 -25.79
C ALA A 43 -17.90 16.25 -26.47
N ALA A 44 -18.74 15.42 -25.86
CA ALA A 44 -20.19 15.50 -26.02
C ALA A 44 -20.73 16.66 -25.18
N SER A 45 -21.80 17.29 -25.66
CA SER A 45 -22.45 18.48 -25.11
C SER A 45 -22.66 18.45 -23.58
N ILE A 46 -22.46 19.60 -22.93
CA ILE A 46 -22.42 19.85 -21.48
C ILE A 46 -23.76 19.61 -20.73
N LEU A 47 -24.79 19.07 -21.37
CA LEU A 47 -26.13 18.94 -20.77
C LEU A 47 -26.35 17.54 -20.17
N ASP A 48 -26.57 17.52 -18.85
CA ASP A 48 -26.98 16.41 -17.96
C ASP A 48 -26.25 15.06 -18.12
N MET A 49 -25.11 14.91 -17.42
CA MET A 49 -24.64 13.58 -17.01
C MET A 49 -24.55 13.53 -15.48
N GLU A 50 -25.06 12.45 -14.90
CA GLU A 50 -25.07 12.21 -13.46
C GLU A 50 -23.62 12.19 -12.91
N THR A 51 -23.35 13.01 -11.89
CA THR A 51 -22.13 12.90 -11.09
C THR A 51 -22.30 11.84 -10.02
N PHE A 52 -21.20 11.28 -9.54
CA PHE A 52 -21.20 10.35 -8.41
C PHE A 52 -20.07 10.68 -7.45
N LEU A 53 -20.24 10.26 -6.18
CA LEU A 53 -19.22 10.41 -5.15
C LEU A 53 -18.45 9.10 -5.00
N PHE A 54 -17.13 9.19 -5.03
CA PHE A 54 -16.24 8.09 -4.69
C PHE A 54 -15.34 8.52 -3.53
N THR A 55 -15.09 7.61 -2.59
CA THR A 55 -14.36 7.90 -1.35
C THR A 55 -13.25 6.90 -1.14
N SER A 56 -12.07 7.41 -0.80
CA SER A 56 -10.94 6.60 -0.34
C SER A 56 -10.47 7.10 1.02
N GLU A 57 -9.93 6.20 1.83
CA GLU A 57 -9.30 6.50 3.11
C GLU A 57 -7.82 6.15 3.12
N SER A 58 -7.10 6.69 4.10
CA SER A 58 -5.72 6.33 4.41
C SER A 58 -5.47 6.48 5.90
N VAL A 59 -4.42 5.81 6.36
CA VAL A 59 -3.95 5.87 7.75
C VAL A 59 -2.45 6.19 7.74
N ASN A 60 -1.99 6.93 8.74
CA ASN A 60 -0.58 7.32 8.82
C ASN A 60 0.29 6.22 9.48
N GLU A 61 1.59 6.47 9.58
CA GLU A 61 2.57 5.50 10.13
C GLU A 61 2.32 5.08 11.59
N GLY A 62 1.54 5.86 12.37
CA GLY A 62 1.28 5.56 13.78
C GLY A 62 0.00 4.77 14.03
N GLN A 63 -0.82 4.52 13.00
CA GLN A 63 -1.98 3.66 13.17
C GLN A 63 -1.55 2.23 13.53
N PRO A 64 -2.20 1.53 14.48
CA PRO A 64 -1.70 0.26 15.02
C PRO A 64 -1.50 -0.88 14.01
N ASP A 65 -2.33 -1.00 12.98
CA ASP A 65 -2.13 -2.00 11.92
C ASP A 65 -0.94 -1.61 11.03
N LYS A 66 -0.81 -0.32 10.70
CA LYS A 66 0.33 0.18 9.93
C LYS A 66 1.65 0.09 10.70
N LEU A 67 1.61 0.21 12.02
CA LEU A 67 2.74 -0.10 12.89
C LEU A 67 3.15 -1.57 12.74
N CYS A 68 2.18 -2.50 12.77
CA CYS A 68 2.44 -3.93 12.58
C CYS A 68 3.03 -4.23 11.18
N ASP A 69 2.52 -3.57 10.14
CA ASP A 69 3.07 -3.69 8.78
C ASP A 69 4.53 -3.22 8.74
N GLN A 70 4.83 -2.03 9.26
CA GLN A 70 6.19 -1.47 9.28
C GLN A 70 7.16 -2.32 10.11
N ILE A 71 6.71 -2.93 11.21
CA ILE A 71 7.52 -3.86 11.99
C ILE A 71 7.83 -5.12 11.17
N SER A 72 6.81 -5.68 10.51
CA SER A 72 6.96 -6.90 9.72
C SER A 72 7.95 -6.69 8.57
N ASP A 73 7.82 -5.57 7.86
CA ASP A 73 8.68 -5.27 6.72
C ASP A 73 10.08 -4.81 7.15
N ALA A 74 10.24 -4.22 8.33
CA ALA A 74 11.57 -3.95 8.91
C ALA A 74 12.33 -5.24 9.24
N ILE A 75 11.62 -6.28 9.71
CA ILE A 75 12.21 -7.60 9.95
C ILE A 75 12.57 -8.26 8.61
N LEU A 76 11.72 -8.14 7.59
CA LEU A 76 12.02 -8.61 6.24
C LEU A 76 13.28 -7.95 5.68
N ASP A 77 13.35 -6.62 5.73
CA ASP A 77 14.53 -5.86 5.27
C ASP A 77 15.80 -6.30 5.99
N ALA A 78 15.75 -6.44 7.32
CA ALA A 78 16.90 -6.86 8.12
C ALA A 78 17.40 -8.28 7.78
N CYS A 79 16.50 -9.17 7.36
CA CYS A 79 16.88 -10.49 6.92
C CYS A 79 17.45 -10.49 5.50
N LEU A 80 16.82 -9.78 4.56
CA LEU A 80 17.31 -9.65 3.18
C LEU A 80 18.66 -8.93 3.09
N GLU A 81 18.93 -7.99 4.00
CA GLU A 81 20.23 -7.31 4.10
C GLU A 81 21.38 -8.28 4.44
N GLN A 82 21.10 -9.31 5.25
CA GLN A 82 22.11 -10.32 5.59
C GLN A 82 22.18 -11.45 4.58
N ASP A 83 21.02 -11.92 4.10
CA ASP A 83 20.91 -13.01 3.15
C ASP A 83 19.71 -12.77 2.23
N PRO A 84 19.91 -12.64 0.90
CA PRO A 84 18.82 -12.56 -0.06
C PRO A 84 17.86 -13.77 0.00
N ASP A 85 18.33 -14.96 0.42
CA ASP A 85 17.47 -16.13 0.67
C ASP A 85 16.87 -16.16 2.09
N SER A 86 17.06 -15.06 2.84
CA SER A 86 16.50 -14.76 4.15
C SER A 86 16.91 -15.67 5.31
N LYS A 87 18.03 -16.40 5.24
CA LYS A 87 18.62 -17.14 6.39
C LYS A 87 19.50 -16.21 7.22
N ALA A 88 18.88 -15.41 8.07
CA ALA A 88 19.56 -14.37 8.81
C ALA A 88 19.55 -14.60 10.33
N ASN A 89 20.48 -13.96 11.02
CA ASN A 89 20.49 -13.86 12.47
C ASN A 89 20.15 -12.41 12.86
N VAL A 90 18.87 -12.17 13.16
CA VAL A 90 18.35 -10.83 13.44
C VAL A 90 17.93 -10.70 14.90
N ASN A 91 18.18 -9.52 15.48
CA ASN A 91 17.64 -9.18 16.79
C ASN A 91 16.24 -8.60 16.64
N TYR A 92 15.23 -9.47 16.62
CA TYR A 92 13.82 -9.10 16.43
C TYR A 92 13.37 -8.03 17.42
N GLU A 93 13.71 -8.18 18.71
CA GLU A 93 13.31 -7.22 19.74
C GLU A 93 13.89 -5.83 19.46
N LYS A 94 15.17 -5.74 19.11
CA LYS A 94 15.79 -4.47 18.74
C LYS A 94 15.09 -3.83 17.54
N ILE A 95 14.82 -4.59 16.47
CA ILE A 95 14.14 -4.08 15.26
C ILE A 95 12.75 -3.54 15.61
N ILE A 96 11.96 -4.30 16.38
CA ILE A 96 10.62 -3.89 16.82
C ILE A 96 10.68 -2.58 17.59
N ARG A 97 11.60 -2.47 18.57
CA ARG A 97 11.75 -1.26 19.38
C ARG A 97 12.22 -0.07 18.55
N ASP A 98 13.16 -0.28 17.63
CA ASP A 98 13.68 0.77 16.75
C ASP A 98 12.60 1.30 15.82
N THR A 99 11.77 0.43 15.23
CA THR A 99 10.63 0.82 14.38
C THR A 99 9.60 1.64 15.19
N CYS A 100 9.18 1.15 16.36
CA CYS A 100 8.26 1.89 17.24
C CYS A 100 8.82 3.28 17.60
N ARG A 101 10.12 3.36 17.93
CA ARG A 101 10.79 4.61 18.30
C ARG A 101 10.87 5.58 17.12
N GLY A 102 11.20 5.08 15.93
CA GLY A 102 11.28 5.88 14.70
C GLY A 102 9.94 6.51 14.29
N ILE A 103 8.83 5.82 14.57
CA ILE A 103 7.47 6.34 14.36
C ILE A 103 7.13 7.42 15.40
N GLY A 104 7.63 7.28 16.63
CA GLY A 104 7.47 8.26 17.71
C GLY A 104 6.77 7.74 18.95
N PHE A 105 6.66 6.42 19.13
CA PHE A 105 6.11 5.79 20.32
C PHE A 105 7.13 5.75 21.46
N VAL A 106 7.31 6.90 22.12
CA VAL A 106 8.39 7.13 23.12
C VAL A 106 7.88 7.38 24.54
N SER A 107 6.57 7.47 24.75
CA SER A 107 5.98 7.72 26.07
C SER A 107 4.60 7.07 26.22
N ALA A 108 4.17 6.83 27.46
CA ALA A 108 2.86 6.24 27.72
C ALA A 108 1.73 7.15 27.19
N ASP A 109 1.95 8.47 27.24
CA ASP A 109 1.00 9.48 26.79
C ASP A 109 0.73 9.41 25.28
N VAL A 110 1.65 8.88 24.48
CA VAL A 110 1.44 8.68 23.03
C VAL A 110 0.93 7.28 22.68
N GLY A 111 0.58 6.48 23.69
CA GLY A 111 -0.08 5.17 23.54
C GLY A 111 0.86 3.95 23.61
N LEU A 112 2.17 4.13 23.44
CA LEU A 112 3.17 3.05 23.53
C LEU A 112 4.56 3.61 23.87
N VAL A 113 5.30 2.88 24.71
CA VAL A 113 6.70 3.18 25.05
C VAL A 113 7.60 2.12 24.43
N ALA A 114 8.30 2.44 23.34
CA ALA A 114 9.16 1.50 22.62
C ALA A 114 10.20 0.82 23.52
N ASP A 115 10.73 1.51 24.54
CA ASP A 115 11.79 0.98 25.41
C ASP A 115 11.26 0.09 26.55
N ASN A 116 9.98 0.25 26.93
CA ASN A 116 9.40 -0.43 28.10
C ASN A 116 8.30 -1.42 27.72
N CYS A 117 7.82 -1.42 26.47
CA CYS A 117 6.79 -2.35 26.04
C CYS A 117 7.30 -3.80 26.07
N LYS A 118 6.39 -4.72 26.34
CA LYS A 118 6.67 -6.15 26.26
C LYS A 118 6.71 -6.57 24.79
N VAL A 119 7.81 -7.17 24.37
CA VAL A 119 7.96 -7.77 23.03
C VAL A 119 7.92 -9.28 23.18
N LEU A 120 7.00 -9.93 22.47
CA LEU A 120 6.86 -11.37 22.42
C LEU A 120 7.28 -11.85 21.04
N VAL A 121 8.39 -12.58 20.96
CA VAL A 121 8.89 -13.17 19.72
C VAL A 121 8.50 -14.64 19.68
N ASN A 122 7.66 -15.01 18.72
CA ASN A 122 7.25 -16.39 18.48
C ASN A 122 7.37 -16.71 16.99
N ILE A 123 8.61 -16.90 16.54
CA ILE A 123 8.96 -17.13 15.13
C ILE A 123 9.51 -18.55 15.00
N GLU A 124 9.00 -19.30 14.03
CA GLU A 124 9.40 -20.67 13.71
C GLU A 124 9.97 -20.75 12.30
N GLN A 125 10.63 -21.86 11.97
CA GLN A 125 11.06 -22.13 10.61
C GLN A 125 9.85 -22.40 9.70
N GLN A 126 10.00 -22.11 8.40
CA GLN A 126 8.99 -22.49 7.41
C GLN A 126 8.70 -24.00 7.48
N SER A 127 7.44 -24.38 7.33
CA SER A 127 7.06 -25.78 7.19
C SER A 127 7.87 -26.46 6.07
N PRO A 128 8.53 -27.60 6.34
CA PRO A 128 9.24 -28.37 5.32
C PRO A 128 8.37 -28.76 4.13
N ASP A 129 7.08 -29.04 4.35
CA ASP A 129 6.14 -29.41 3.28
C ASP A 129 5.90 -28.25 2.30
N ILE A 130 5.82 -27.03 2.82
CA ILE A 130 5.70 -25.80 2.01
C ILE A 130 7.02 -25.56 1.27
N ALA A 131 8.15 -25.69 1.96
CA ALA A 131 9.47 -25.48 1.38
C ALA A 131 9.75 -26.45 0.21
N GLN A 132 9.36 -27.72 0.33
CA GLN A 132 9.44 -28.73 -0.72
C GLN A 132 8.58 -28.33 -1.93
N GLY A 133 7.32 -27.95 -1.71
CA GLY A 133 6.38 -27.63 -2.80
C GLY A 133 6.73 -26.35 -3.56
N VAL A 134 7.15 -25.30 -2.84
CA VAL A 134 7.42 -23.97 -3.39
C VAL A 134 8.78 -23.93 -4.07
N GLN A 135 9.84 -24.25 -3.32
CA GLN A 135 11.24 -24.02 -3.71
C GLN A 135 12.09 -25.31 -3.76
N GLY A 136 11.51 -26.48 -3.50
CA GLY A 136 12.24 -27.75 -3.47
C GLY A 136 13.35 -27.76 -2.41
N HIS A 137 13.16 -27.12 -1.26
CA HIS A 137 14.24 -26.88 -0.31
C HIS A 137 15.47 -26.18 -0.92
N MET A 138 15.22 -25.14 -1.72
CA MET A 138 16.24 -24.34 -2.43
C MET A 138 16.92 -25.07 -3.61
N THR A 139 16.32 -26.14 -4.15
CA THR A 139 16.87 -26.84 -5.33
C THR A 139 16.26 -26.41 -6.65
N LYS A 140 15.09 -25.76 -6.64
CA LYS A 140 14.42 -25.30 -7.85
C LYS A 140 15.14 -24.08 -8.43
N ILE A 141 15.27 -24.02 -9.75
CA ILE A 141 15.71 -22.81 -10.46
C ILE A 141 14.58 -21.77 -10.49
N PRO A 142 14.87 -20.47 -10.70
CA PRO A 142 13.87 -19.40 -10.64
C PRO A 142 12.60 -19.64 -11.48
N GLU A 143 12.77 -20.20 -12.68
CA GLU A 143 11.69 -20.52 -13.62
C GLU A 143 10.74 -21.62 -13.12
N GLU A 144 11.19 -22.44 -12.16
CA GLU A 144 10.47 -23.59 -11.61
C GLU A 144 9.91 -23.33 -10.20
N ILE A 145 10.25 -22.19 -9.60
CA ILE A 145 9.72 -21.79 -8.29
C ILE A 145 8.19 -21.67 -8.40
N GLY A 146 7.50 -22.45 -7.58
CA GLY A 146 6.05 -22.42 -7.49
C GLY A 146 5.56 -21.24 -6.66
N HIS A 147 4.31 -20.83 -6.83
CA HIS A 147 3.73 -19.80 -5.97
C HIS A 147 3.67 -20.26 -4.51
N GLY A 148 3.95 -19.33 -3.58
CA GLY A 148 4.00 -19.61 -2.14
C GLY A 148 2.65 -19.96 -1.50
N ASP A 149 1.55 -19.55 -2.13
CA ASP A 149 0.17 -19.84 -1.75
C ASP A 149 -0.75 -19.73 -2.97
N GLN A 150 -2.00 -20.21 -2.85
CA GLN A 150 -3.05 -19.94 -3.84
C GLN A 150 -3.67 -18.55 -3.63
N GLY A 151 -4.09 -17.91 -4.71
CA GLY A 151 -4.70 -16.58 -4.60
C GLY A 151 -4.93 -15.92 -5.94
N HIS A 152 -5.44 -14.69 -5.88
CA HIS A 152 -5.50 -13.82 -7.03
C HIS A 152 -5.12 -12.39 -6.64
N MET A 153 -4.48 -11.70 -7.57
CA MET A 153 -3.95 -10.35 -7.41
C MET A 153 -4.55 -9.46 -8.49
N PHE A 154 -4.68 -8.17 -8.19
CA PHE A 154 -5.19 -7.18 -9.13
C PHE A 154 -4.17 -6.09 -9.39
N GLY A 155 -4.21 -5.50 -10.59
CA GLY A 155 -3.52 -4.26 -10.91
C GLY A 155 -4.51 -3.23 -11.41
N TYR A 156 -4.33 -1.96 -11.03
CA TYR A 156 -5.19 -0.84 -11.40
C TYR A 156 -4.40 0.44 -11.71
N ALA A 157 -4.53 1.00 -12.91
CA ALA A 157 -3.98 2.30 -13.25
C ALA A 157 -5.07 3.19 -13.86
N THR A 158 -4.97 4.51 -13.65
CA THR A 158 -5.90 5.51 -14.16
C THR A 158 -5.14 6.78 -14.56
N ASP A 159 -5.54 7.47 -15.62
CA ASP A 159 -4.87 8.70 -16.09
C ASP A 159 -5.31 9.97 -15.33
N GLU A 160 -6.03 9.81 -14.21
CA GLU A 160 -6.52 10.90 -13.36
C GLU A 160 -5.39 11.73 -12.74
N THR A 161 -4.24 11.10 -12.47
CA THR A 161 -3.08 11.72 -11.81
C THR A 161 -1.78 11.40 -12.54
N PRO A 162 -0.73 12.23 -12.41
CA PRO A 162 0.58 11.96 -13.01
C PRO A 162 1.20 10.60 -12.61
N GLU A 163 0.97 10.17 -11.37
CA GLU A 163 1.41 8.89 -10.81
C GLU A 163 0.49 7.71 -11.15
N LEU A 164 -0.49 7.94 -12.02
CA LEU A 164 -1.43 6.94 -12.56
C LEU A 164 -2.32 6.24 -11.51
N MET A 165 -2.61 6.94 -10.41
CA MET A 165 -3.43 6.46 -9.29
C MET A 165 -4.74 7.25 -9.14
N PRO A 166 -5.80 6.66 -8.54
CA PRO A 166 -7.05 7.38 -8.26
C PRO A 166 -6.79 8.60 -7.38
N LEU A 167 -7.32 9.77 -7.76
CA LEU A 167 -7.04 11.00 -7.00
C LEU A 167 -7.55 10.92 -5.55
N THR A 168 -8.68 10.25 -5.30
CA THR A 168 -9.17 10.03 -3.92
C THR A 168 -8.14 9.34 -3.03
N HIS A 169 -7.48 8.30 -3.55
CA HIS A 169 -6.44 7.56 -2.84
C HIS A 169 -5.19 8.43 -2.64
N VAL A 170 -4.74 9.09 -3.71
CA VAL A 170 -3.58 10.00 -3.67
C VAL A 170 -3.77 11.08 -2.59
N LEU A 171 -4.90 11.78 -2.60
CA LEU A 171 -5.16 12.86 -1.65
C LEU A 171 -5.28 12.35 -0.21
N ALA A 172 -6.02 11.26 0.03
CA ALA A 172 -6.11 10.69 1.37
C ALA A 172 -4.73 10.30 1.92
N THR A 173 -3.92 9.61 1.10
CA THR A 173 -2.56 9.18 1.46
C THR A 173 -1.62 10.36 1.70
N GLN A 174 -1.62 11.36 0.82
CA GLN A 174 -0.77 12.55 0.96
C GLN A 174 -1.15 13.38 2.19
N LEU A 175 -2.44 13.47 2.56
CA LEU A 175 -2.85 14.10 3.82
C LEU A 175 -2.29 13.35 5.04
N GLY A 176 -2.29 12.01 5.02
CA GLY A 176 -1.71 11.18 6.08
C GLY A 176 -0.20 11.34 6.21
N ALA A 177 0.50 11.40 5.07
CA ALA A 177 1.92 11.70 5.02
C ALA A 177 2.22 13.12 5.52
N LYS A 178 1.41 14.11 5.12
CA LYS A 178 1.59 15.50 5.54
C LYS A 178 1.36 15.69 7.04
N LEU A 179 0.37 15.02 7.65
CA LEU A 179 0.18 14.97 9.10
C LEU A 179 1.46 14.52 9.82
N THR A 180 2.09 13.48 9.29
CA THR A 180 3.32 12.92 9.83
C THR A 180 4.49 13.90 9.69
N GLU A 181 4.62 14.52 8.52
CA GLU A 181 5.63 15.53 8.25
C GLU A 181 5.53 16.70 9.24
N VAL A 182 4.34 17.30 9.40
CA VAL A 182 4.14 18.46 10.28
C VAL A 182 4.28 18.13 11.77
N ARG A 183 4.07 16.86 12.15
CA ARG A 183 4.38 16.33 13.48
C ARG A 183 5.90 16.21 13.69
N LYS A 184 6.60 15.56 12.75
CA LYS A 184 8.04 15.29 12.87
C LYS A 184 8.87 16.58 12.79
N ASN A 185 8.49 17.51 11.91
CA ASN A 185 9.16 18.81 11.77
C ASN A 185 8.72 19.86 12.82
N LYS A 186 7.79 19.52 13.73
CA LYS A 186 7.29 20.37 14.81
C LYS A 186 6.50 21.61 14.39
N THR A 187 5.99 21.66 13.16
CA THR A 187 5.02 22.69 12.74
C THR A 187 3.72 22.58 13.53
N CYS A 188 3.25 21.34 13.75
CA CYS A 188 2.11 21.02 14.61
C CYS A 188 2.57 20.08 15.73
N PRO A 189 3.23 20.61 16.79
CA PRO A 189 3.92 19.79 17.79
C PRO A 189 2.96 19.00 18.70
N TRP A 190 1.68 19.39 18.74
CA TRP A 190 0.61 18.72 19.48
C TRP A 190 0.14 17.42 18.83
N LEU A 191 0.51 17.17 17.57
CA LEU A 191 0.17 15.93 16.88
C LEU A 191 0.87 14.73 17.52
N ARG A 192 0.12 13.66 17.73
CA ARG A 192 0.64 12.34 18.11
C ARG A 192 0.68 11.41 16.90
N PRO A 193 1.33 10.23 17.00
CA PRO A 193 1.60 9.40 15.83
C PRO A 193 0.37 8.89 15.09
N ASP A 194 -0.73 8.55 15.77
CA ASP A 194 -1.91 7.92 15.15
C ASP A 194 -2.83 8.94 14.46
N GLY A 195 -3.29 8.62 13.25
CA GLY A 195 -4.17 9.48 12.49
C GLY A 195 -4.68 8.84 11.20
N LYS A 196 -5.86 9.31 10.78
CA LYS A 196 -6.61 8.82 9.62
C LYS A 196 -7.15 9.97 8.79
N THR A 197 -7.25 9.71 7.50
CA THR A 197 -7.70 10.67 6.50
C THR A 197 -8.67 10.00 5.55
N GLN A 198 -9.67 10.73 5.08
CA GLN A 198 -10.63 10.24 4.10
C GLN A 198 -11.03 11.38 3.17
N VAL A 199 -11.05 11.10 1.87
CA VAL A 199 -11.38 12.09 0.84
C VAL A 199 -12.47 11.54 -0.07
N ALA A 200 -13.58 12.24 -0.13
CA ALA A 200 -14.65 12.02 -1.08
C ALA A 200 -14.52 13.03 -2.23
N VAL A 201 -14.52 12.52 -3.45
CA VAL A 201 -14.41 13.32 -4.67
C VAL A 201 -15.68 13.12 -5.50
N GLU A 202 -16.12 14.23 -6.10
CA GLU A 202 -17.18 14.21 -7.10
C GLU A 202 -16.59 13.97 -8.48
N TYR A 203 -17.07 12.91 -9.12
CA TYR A 203 -16.63 12.45 -10.42
C TYR A 203 -17.75 12.47 -11.45
N LYS A 204 -17.34 12.56 -12.70
CA LYS A 204 -18.15 12.36 -13.88
C LYS A 204 -17.54 11.24 -14.71
N ASN A 205 -18.36 10.29 -15.16
CA ASN A 205 -17.91 9.23 -16.05
C ASN A 205 -18.01 9.73 -17.51
N ASP A 206 -16.87 9.82 -18.21
CA ASP A 206 -16.80 10.11 -19.64
C ASP A 206 -16.36 8.85 -20.40
N ASN A 207 -17.34 8.05 -20.83
CA ASN A 207 -17.13 6.82 -21.57
C ASN A 207 -16.10 5.85 -20.93
N GLY A 208 -16.17 5.69 -19.62
CA GLY A 208 -15.26 4.85 -18.83
C GLY A 208 -14.12 5.62 -18.16
N ALA A 209 -13.76 6.80 -18.64
CA ALA A 209 -12.75 7.65 -18.02
C ALA A 209 -13.34 8.43 -16.84
N MET A 210 -12.59 8.50 -15.74
CA MET A 210 -12.99 9.20 -14.53
C MET A 210 -12.57 10.66 -14.63
N ILE A 211 -13.55 11.56 -14.79
CA ILE A 211 -13.31 13.00 -14.87
C ILE A 211 -13.61 13.62 -13.51
N LEU A 212 -12.56 14.13 -12.88
CA LEU A 212 -12.62 14.88 -11.63
C LEU A 212 -13.41 16.19 -11.79
N ILE A 213 -14.34 16.45 -10.87
CA ILE A 213 -15.04 17.73 -10.78
C ILE A 213 -14.51 18.56 -9.62
N ARG A 214 -14.55 18.02 -8.39
CA ARG A 214 -14.13 18.72 -7.16
C ARG A 214 -13.98 17.76 -5.98
N VAL A 215 -13.30 18.22 -4.93
CA VAL A 215 -13.27 17.53 -3.63
C VAL A 215 -14.54 17.87 -2.86
N HIS A 216 -15.35 16.85 -2.58
CA HIS A 216 -16.62 16.99 -1.88
C HIS A 216 -16.48 17.04 -0.37
N THR A 217 -15.74 16.08 0.19
CA THR A 217 -15.57 15.98 1.64
C THR A 217 -14.13 15.60 1.97
N VAL A 218 -13.56 16.29 2.94
CA VAL A 218 -12.29 15.92 3.57
C VAL A 218 -12.56 15.63 5.04
N LEU A 219 -12.16 14.45 5.48
CA LEU A 219 -12.18 14.03 6.87
C LEU A 219 -10.76 13.77 7.35
N ILE A 220 -10.42 14.33 8.51
CA ILE A 220 -9.17 14.06 9.22
C ILE A 220 -9.53 13.80 10.67
N SER A 221 -9.07 12.67 11.21
CA SER A 221 -9.14 12.31 12.63
C SER A 221 -7.71 12.00 13.07
N THR A 222 -7.15 12.83 13.94
CA THR A 222 -5.75 12.72 14.34
C THR A 222 -5.62 12.77 15.85
N GLN A 223 -4.79 11.89 16.39
CA GLN A 223 -4.43 11.89 17.79
C GLN A 223 -3.65 13.16 18.13
N HIS A 224 -3.92 13.72 19.31
CA HIS A 224 -3.33 14.97 19.76
C HIS A 224 -3.07 14.95 21.28
N ASP A 225 -2.25 15.90 21.75
CA ASP A 225 -2.10 16.14 23.18
C ASP A 225 -3.25 17.00 23.75
N GLU A 226 -3.26 17.17 25.07
CA GLU A 226 -4.31 17.92 25.79
C GLU A 226 -4.12 19.44 25.73
N SER A 227 -3.03 19.93 25.15
CA SER A 227 -2.70 21.36 25.12
C SER A 227 -3.44 22.14 24.03
N VAL A 228 -3.97 21.43 23.02
CA VAL A 228 -4.59 22.04 21.83
C VAL A 228 -6.12 21.97 21.89
N THR A 229 -6.78 23.06 21.51
CA THR A 229 -8.25 23.14 21.39
C THR A 229 -8.73 22.67 20.02
N ASN A 230 -9.99 22.24 19.93
CA ASN A 230 -10.58 21.82 18.65
C ASN A 230 -10.60 22.95 17.60
N GLU A 231 -10.77 24.21 18.01
CA GLU A 231 -10.65 25.34 17.09
C GLU A 231 -9.23 25.47 16.52
N GLN A 232 -8.20 25.27 17.34
CA GLN A 232 -6.81 25.30 16.90
C GLN A 232 -6.48 24.11 16.00
N ILE A 233 -6.93 22.89 16.35
CA ILE A 233 -6.79 21.70 15.51
C ILE A 233 -7.38 21.97 14.13
N SER A 234 -8.66 22.37 14.07
CA SER A 234 -9.37 22.63 12.83
C SER A 234 -8.66 23.68 11.97
N LYS A 235 -8.21 24.78 12.58
CA LYS A 235 -7.47 25.85 11.88
C LYS A 235 -6.13 25.35 11.32
N GLN A 236 -5.35 24.63 12.13
CA GLN A 236 -4.01 24.18 11.74
C GLN A 236 -4.06 23.02 10.74
N LEU A 237 -5.02 22.10 10.84
CA LEU A 237 -5.23 21.07 9.82
C LEU A 237 -5.58 21.67 8.47
N LYS A 238 -6.44 22.69 8.43
CA LYS A 238 -6.73 23.41 7.18
C LYS A 238 -5.48 24.08 6.60
N GLU A 239 -4.72 24.78 7.44
CA GLU A 239 -3.59 25.59 6.99
C GLU A 239 -2.34 24.77 6.62
N HIS A 240 -1.96 23.82 7.47
CA HIS A 240 -0.67 23.14 7.40
C HIS A 240 -0.75 21.73 6.80
N VAL A 241 -1.97 21.17 6.63
CA VAL A 241 -2.16 19.82 6.09
C VAL A 241 -2.99 19.83 4.82
N ILE A 242 -4.19 20.42 4.82
CA ILE A 242 -5.10 20.38 3.67
C ILE A 242 -4.64 21.30 2.55
N LYS A 243 -4.44 22.59 2.82
CA LYS A 243 -4.03 23.56 1.78
C LYS A 243 -2.71 23.19 1.06
N PRO A 244 -1.68 22.64 1.74
CA PRO A 244 -0.46 22.22 1.05
C PRO A 244 -0.61 20.98 0.17
N VAL A 245 -1.65 20.15 0.39
CA VAL A 245 -1.85 18.88 -0.32
C VAL A 245 -2.91 19.01 -1.42
N ILE A 246 -4.07 19.60 -1.10
CA ILE A 246 -5.18 19.70 -2.03
C ILE A 246 -5.10 21.05 -2.75
N ALA A 247 -4.90 20.99 -4.07
CA ALA A 247 -4.90 22.17 -4.92
C ALA A 247 -6.19 22.98 -4.76
N ALA A 248 -6.07 24.31 -4.63
CA ALA A 248 -7.20 25.21 -4.42
C ALA A 248 -8.25 25.13 -5.54
N THR A 249 -7.86 24.70 -6.74
CA THR A 249 -8.78 24.48 -7.87
C THR A 249 -9.80 23.37 -7.64
N TYR A 250 -9.55 22.46 -6.68
CA TYR A 250 -10.47 21.38 -6.33
C TYR A 250 -11.32 21.67 -5.08
N LEU A 251 -11.06 22.79 -4.40
CA LEU A 251 -11.75 23.20 -3.19
C LEU A 251 -12.67 24.39 -3.48
N ASP A 252 -13.88 24.36 -2.95
CA ASP A 252 -14.83 25.46 -3.05
C ASP A 252 -15.56 25.72 -1.72
N ASP A 253 -16.48 26.69 -1.73
CA ASP A 253 -17.29 27.09 -0.58
C ASP A 253 -18.24 25.98 -0.09
N LYS A 254 -18.46 24.94 -0.90
CA LYS A 254 -19.30 23.78 -0.58
C LYS A 254 -18.49 22.57 -0.13
N THR A 255 -17.15 22.61 -0.12
CA THR A 255 -16.35 21.50 0.39
C THR A 255 -16.60 21.32 1.89
N ILE A 256 -16.99 20.10 2.26
CA ILE A 256 -17.30 19.74 3.64
C ILE A 256 -16.01 19.29 4.34
N PHE A 257 -15.77 19.83 5.54
CA PHE A 257 -14.59 19.48 6.35
C PHE A 257 -15.01 18.88 7.69
N HIS A 258 -14.66 17.62 7.92
CA HIS A 258 -14.80 16.94 9.22
C HIS A 258 -13.42 16.83 9.87
N LEU A 259 -13.10 17.73 10.79
CA LEU A 259 -11.77 17.84 11.41
C LEU A 259 -11.88 17.49 12.89
N ASN A 260 -11.36 16.33 13.27
CA ASN A 260 -11.58 15.68 14.56
C ASN A 260 -13.06 15.68 14.99
N PRO A 261 -13.97 15.08 14.19
CA PRO A 261 -15.41 15.16 14.42
C PRO A 261 -15.87 14.53 15.74
N SER A 262 -15.07 13.66 16.34
CA SER A 262 -15.26 13.05 17.66
C SER A 262 -14.95 13.99 18.84
N GLY A 263 -14.22 15.09 18.60
CA GLY A 263 -13.88 16.12 19.57
C GLY A 263 -12.66 15.82 20.46
N LYS A 264 -12.51 14.61 21.01
CA LYS A 264 -11.28 14.20 21.73
C LYS A 264 -10.92 12.77 21.33
N GLU A 265 -9.69 12.57 20.87
CA GLU A 265 -9.19 11.26 20.42
C GLU A 265 -7.92 10.84 21.16
N ASP A 266 -8.10 10.03 22.20
CA ASP A 266 -6.99 9.40 22.93
C ASP A 266 -6.53 8.07 22.27
N HIS A 267 -7.45 7.35 21.60
CA HIS A 267 -7.21 6.07 20.91
C HIS A 267 -8.08 5.94 19.65
N LEU A 268 -7.50 5.79 18.44
CA LEU A 268 -8.29 5.49 17.24
C LEU A 268 -8.59 4.00 17.14
N LEU A 269 -9.87 3.64 17.06
CA LEU A 269 -10.32 2.27 16.80
C LEU A 269 -10.06 1.89 15.34
N THR A 270 -9.67 0.64 15.14
CA THR A 270 -9.43 -0.01 13.84
C THR A 270 -10.73 -0.06 13.02
N LEU A 271 -10.75 0.53 11.83
CA LEU A 271 -11.75 0.20 10.82
C LEU A 271 -11.05 -0.76 9.86
N GLY A 272 -11.44 -2.02 9.91
CA GLY A 272 -10.87 -3.05 9.05
C GLY A 272 -11.33 -2.82 7.61
N SER A 273 -10.38 -2.65 6.70
CA SER A 273 -10.63 -2.68 5.26
C SER A 273 -10.93 -4.12 4.84
N GLY A 274 -12.22 -4.46 4.76
CA GLY A 274 -12.72 -5.72 4.22
C GLY A 274 -12.56 -5.78 2.69
N ALA A 275 -12.53 -7.01 2.17
CA ALA A 275 -12.27 -7.36 0.78
C ALA A 275 -12.99 -6.47 -0.25
N PHE A 276 -12.23 -6.02 -1.26
CA PHE A 276 -12.78 -5.36 -2.45
C PHE A 276 -13.59 -6.36 -3.28
N SER A 277 -14.86 -6.04 -3.54
CA SER A 277 -15.66 -6.66 -4.59
C SER A 277 -15.87 -5.63 -5.70
N GLY A 278 -14.92 -5.55 -6.62
CA GLY A 278 -14.93 -4.66 -7.79
C GLY A 278 -14.73 -5.44 -9.09
N LYS A 279 -15.14 -4.84 -10.21
CA LYS A 279 -14.68 -5.27 -11.54
C LYS A 279 -13.36 -4.55 -11.79
N ASP A 280 -12.25 -5.25 -11.62
CA ASP A 280 -10.91 -4.67 -11.63
C ASP A 280 -10.20 -4.94 -12.97
N PRO A 281 -9.34 -4.01 -13.44
CA PRO A 281 -8.91 -3.95 -14.83
C PRO A 281 -7.79 -4.93 -15.19
N THR A 282 -7.03 -5.45 -14.22
CA THR A 282 -6.10 -6.57 -14.47
C THR A 282 -6.17 -7.55 -13.32
N LYS A 283 -6.35 -8.85 -13.62
CA LYS A 283 -6.41 -9.91 -12.61
C LYS A 283 -5.49 -11.06 -12.98
N ILE A 284 -4.75 -11.57 -12.01
CA ILE A 284 -3.90 -12.76 -12.14
C ILE A 284 -4.26 -13.73 -11.01
N SER A 285 -4.26 -15.03 -11.28
CA SER A 285 -4.53 -16.06 -10.26
C SER A 285 -3.50 -17.18 -10.31
N HIS A 286 -3.20 -17.77 -9.15
CA HIS A 286 -2.15 -18.77 -8.97
C HIS A 286 -2.60 -19.89 -8.02
N ALA A 287 -1.93 -21.04 -8.12
CA ALA A 287 -2.04 -22.13 -7.16
C ALA A 287 -0.69 -22.41 -6.51
N ILE A 288 -0.73 -22.81 -5.24
CA ILE A 288 0.47 -23.16 -4.48
C ILE A 288 1.30 -24.22 -5.21
N GLY A 289 2.62 -23.98 -5.31
CA GLY A 289 3.56 -24.90 -5.97
C GLY A 289 3.53 -24.90 -7.51
N VAL A 290 2.63 -24.15 -8.15
CA VAL A 290 2.53 -24.04 -9.62
C VAL A 290 3.24 -22.75 -10.08
N PRO A 291 4.24 -22.82 -10.99
CA PRO A 291 4.94 -21.62 -11.47
C PRO A 291 4.08 -20.73 -12.37
N GLU A 292 3.33 -21.33 -13.30
CA GLU A 292 2.50 -20.60 -14.26
C GLU A 292 1.21 -20.05 -13.63
N PRO A 293 0.71 -18.87 -14.08
CA PRO A 293 -0.59 -18.38 -13.66
C PRO A 293 -1.73 -19.27 -14.18
N LEU A 294 -2.72 -19.49 -13.32
CA LEU A 294 -3.94 -20.21 -13.69
C LEU A 294 -4.84 -19.40 -14.63
N SER A 295 -4.87 -18.08 -14.45
CA SER A 295 -5.58 -17.17 -15.34
C SER A 295 -5.00 -15.76 -15.27
N VAL A 296 -5.12 -15.05 -16.41
CA VAL A 296 -4.78 -13.62 -16.57
C VAL A 296 -5.94 -12.97 -17.32
N PHE A 297 -6.43 -11.85 -16.81
CA PHE A 297 -7.56 -11.09 -17.34
C PHE A 297 -7.23 -9.60 -17.42
N VAL A 298 -7.75 -8.92 -18.44
CA VAL A 298 -7.60 -7.48 -18.68
C VAL A 298 -8.96 -6.90 -19.06
N GLU A 299 -9.29 -5.73 -18.51
CA GLU A 299 -10.45 -4.90 -18.81
C GLU A 299 -10.02 -3.43 -18.82
N THR A 300 -10.34 -2.69 -19.88
CA THR A 300 -9.99 -1.25 -19.98
C THR A 300 -11.17 -0.32 -19.69
N HIS A 301 -12.31 -0.84 -19.26
CA HIS A 301 -13.52 -0.07 -19.00
C HIS A 301 -13.94 0.79 -20.21
N ARG A 302 -13.71 0.29 -21.43
CA ARG A 302 -13.97 0.97 -22.72
C ARG A 302 -13.04 2.14 -23.06
N THR A 303 -11.94 2.29 -22.34
CA THR A 303 -10.96 3.35 -22.61
C THR A 303 -9.81 2.89 -23.53
N GLY A 304 -9.68 1.58 -23.78
CA GLY A 304 -8.67 0.99 -24.65
C GLY A 304 -8.75 1.47 -26.11
N LYS A 305 -7.60 1.80 -26.69
CA LYS A 305 -7.42 2.13 -28.13
C LYS A 305 -7.42 0.90 -29.02
N ILE A 306 -7.14 -0.26 -28.44
CA ILE A 306 -7.21 -1.58 -29.09
C ILE A 306 -8.06 -2.51 -28.21
N PRO A 307 -8.61 -3.61 -28.76
CA PRO A 307 -9.39 -4.56 -27.98
C PRO A 307 -8.64 -5.15 -26.79
N ASP A 308 -9.31 -5.35 -25.65
CA ASP A 308 -8.72 -5.89 -24.41
C ASP A 308 -8.03 -7.26 -24.61
N LYS A 309 -8.53 -8.09 -25.55
CA LYS A 309 -7.89 -9.36 -25.92
C LYS A 309 -6.48 -9.18 -26.51
N ASP A 310 -6.26 -8.07 -27.22
CA ASP A 310 -4.98 -7.78 -27.89
C ASP A 310 -4.02 -7.14 -26.86
N ILE A 311 -4.55 -6.35 -25.92
CA ILE A 311 -3.80 -5.87 -24.74
C ILE A 311 -3.36 -7.05 -23.86
N LEU A 312 -4.24 -8.01 -23.61
CA LEU A 312 -3.91 -9.23 -22.88
C LEU A 312 -2.80 -10.03 -23.57
N ALA A 313 -2.82 -10.12 -24.90
CA ALA A 313 -1.76 -10.78 -25.66
C ALA A 313 -0.41 -10.05 -25.50
N LEU A 314 -0.40 -8.71 -25.59
CA LEU A 314 0.80 -7.91 -25.34
C LEU A 314 1.33 -8.09 -23.93
N ILE A 315 0.46 -8.11 -22.92
CA ILE A 315 0.85 -8.33 -21.53
C ILE A 315 1.49 -9.71 -21.36
N LYS A 316 0.86 -10.77 -21.87
CA LYS A 316 1.42 -12.14 -21.78
C LYS A 316 2.73 -12.33 -22.53
N GLU A 317 2.95 -11.58 -23.61
CA GLU A 317 4.22 -11.61 -24.36
C GLU A 317 5.34 -10.86 -23.64
N ASN A 318 5.00 -9.82 -22.85
CA ASN A 318 5.98 -8.91 -22.26
C ASN A 318 6.21 -9.10 -20.76
N PHE A 319 5.32 -9.79 -20.05
CA PHE A 319 5.45 -10.02 -18.62
C PHE A 319 5.52 -11.51 -18.32
N ASP A 320 6.55 -11.87 -17.55
CA ASP A 320 6.70 -13.20 -17.01
C ASP A 320 6.09 -13.24 -15.61
N PHE A 321 4.99 -13.97 -15.46
CA PHE A 321 4.24 -14.06 -14.21
C PHE A 321 4.69 -15.20 -13.30
N ARG A 322 5.77 -15.91 -13.65
CA ARG A 322 6.35 -16.93 -12.77
C ARG A 322 7.03 -16.24 -11.58
N LEU A 323 6.77 -16.73 -10.37
CA LEU A 323 7.19 -16.04 -9.13
C LEU A 323 8.69 -15.74 -9.07
N GLY A 324 9.55 -16.70 -9.44
CA GLY A 324 11.00 -16.46 -9.45
C GLY A 324 11.44 -15.44 -10.49
N MET A 325 10.78 -15.40 -11.65
CA MET A 325 11.06 -14.42 -12.70
C MET A 325 10.60 -13.03 -12.30
N ILE A 326 9.46 -12.91 -11.63
CA ILE A 326 9.01 -11.64 -11.03
C ILE A 326 10.05 -11.14 -10.02
N ALA A 327 10.49 -12.00 -9.10
CA ALA A 327 11.44 -11.63 -8.06
C ALA A 327 12.76 -11.11 -8.65
N ILE A 328 13.24 -11.70 -9.75
CA ILE A 328 14.41 -11.22 -10.48
C ILE A 328 14.13 -9.91 -11.23
N ASN A 329 13.05 -9.87 -12.03
CA ASN A 329 12.74 -8.75 -12.91
C ASN A 329 12.44 -7.45 -12.13
N LEU A 330 11.90 -7.57 -10.92
CA LEU A 330 11.62 -6.44 -10.02
C LEU A 330 12.69 -6.27 -8.93
N ASP A 331 13.74 -7.09 -8.93
CA ASP A 331 14.83 -7.05 -7.96
C ASP A 331 14.33 -7.09 -6.50
N LEU A 332 13.41 -8.03 -6.22
CA LEU A 332 12.70 -8.12 -4.93
C LEU A 332 13.55 -8.74 -3.83
N MET A 333 14.61 -9.47 -4.16
CA MET A 333 15.49 -10.06 -3.15
C MET A 333 16.60 -9.10 -2.70
N ARG A 334 16.65 -7.87 -3.23
CA ARG A 334 17.63 -6.85 -2.85
C ARG A 334 17.39 -6.39 -1.41
N GLY A 335 18.34 -6.71 -0.53
CA GLY A 335 18.40 -6.18 0.84
C GLY A 335 18.94 -4.75 0.94
N GLY A 336 18.82 -4.19 2.15
CA GLY A 336 19.28 -2.84 2.48
C GLY A 336 18.27 -1.73 2.17
N ASN A 337 18.62 -0.49 2.53
CA ASN A 337 17.84 0.75 2.29
C ASN A 337 16.40 0.78 2.85
N PHE A 338 16.05 -0.13 3.76
CA PHE A 338 14.68 -0.22 4.33
C PHE A 338 13.61 -0.29 3.22
N ARG A 339 13.93 -1.00 2.14
CA ARG A 339 13.12 -1.01 0.90
C ARG A 339 11.67 -1.37 1.19
N TYR A 340 11.42 -2.44 1.92
CA TYR A 340 10.07 -2.91 2.22
C TYR A 340 9.42 -2.06 3.31
N GLN A 341 10.15 -1.66 4.34
CA GLN A 341 9.63 -0.80 5.39
C GLN A 341 9.14 0.54 4.82
N LYS A 342 9.79 1.09 3.78
CA LYS A 342 9.30 2.27 3.06
C LYS A 342 7.94 2.05 2.42
N THR A 343 7.62 0.85 1.95
CA THR A 343 6.30 0.51 1.37
C THR A 343 5.21 0.36 2.43
N ALA A 344 5.61 0.03 3.66
CA ALA A 344 4.73 -0.33 4.75
C ALA A 344 3.93 0.84 5.32
N ALA A 345 4.08 2.07 4.82
CA ALA A 345 3.23 3.21 5.11
C ALA A 345 3.04 4.05 3.84
N TYR A 346 1.89 4.71 3.74
CA TYR A 346 1.56 5.64 2.63
C TYR A 346 1.49 5.00 1.23
N GLY A 347 1.10 3.72 1.16
CA GLY A 347 0.84 3.02 -0.10
C GLY A 347 2.09 2.39 -0.72
N HIS A 348 1.86 1.26 -1.39
CA HIS A 348 2.88 0.53 -2.15
C HIS A 348 3.04 1.06 -3.58
N PHE A 349 2.04 1.78 -4.11
CA PHE A 349 1.97 2.23 -5.51
C PHE A 349 1.91 3.76 -5.63
N GLY A 350 2.21 4.26 -6.84
CA GLY A 350 2.13 5.69 -7.17
C GLY A 350 3.21 6.51 -6.48
N ARG A 351 4.42 5.95 -6.35
CA ARG A 351 5.55 6.55 -5.63
C ARG A 351 6.80 6.52 -6.50
N ASP A 352 7.59 7.59 -6.45
CA ASP A 352 8.74 7.82 -7.32
C ASP A 352 10.09 7.36 -6.73
N ASP A 353 10.06 6.68 -5.58
CA ASP A 353 11.26 6.12 -4.97
C ASP A 353 11.85 5.03 -5.90
N PRO A 354 13.15 5.10 -6.25
CA PRO A 354 13.77 4.15 -7.18
C PRO A 354 13.83 2.71 -6.65
N ASP A 355 13.60 2.49 -5.35
CA ASP A 355 13.43 1.14 -4.82
C ASP A 355 12.06 0.52 -5.19
N PHE A 356 11.10 1.28 -5.71
CA PHE A 356 9.82 0.73 -6.19
C PHE A 356 9.90 0.46 -7.69
N THR A 357 10.69 -0.54 -8.03
CA THR A 357 10.96 -0.97 -9.41
C THR A 357 9.69 -1.28 -10.22
N TRP A 358 8.59 -1.67 -9.56
CA TRP A 358 7.29 -1.90 -10.21
C TRP A 358 6.60 -0.64 -10.72
N GLU A 359 7.02 0.55 -10.27
CA GLU A 359 6.54 1.84 -10.79
C GLU A 359 7.24 2.24 -12.10
N THR A 360 8.32 1.53 -12.48
CA THR A 360 9.00 1.77 -13.75
C THR A 360 8.17 1.19 -14.91
N VAL A 361 7.60 2.09 -15.72
CA VAL A 361 6.73 1.72 -16.83
C VAL A 361 7.50 0.94 -17.90
N LYS A 362 6.99 -0.25 -18.25
CA LYS A 362 7.42 -1.00 -19.42
C LYS A 362 6.62 -0.57 -20.66
N MET A 363 7.31 -0.12 -21.70
CA MET A 363 6.67 0.26 -22.95
C MET A 363 6.19 -0.97 -23.72
N LEU A 364 4.90 -0.99 -24.10
CA LEU A 364 4.29 -2.03 -24.91
C LEU A 364 3.94 -1.46 -26.29
N GLU A 365 4.49 -2.02 -27.35
CA GLU A 365 4.21 -1.62 -28.72
C GLU A 365 3.26 -2.62 -29.38
N PRO A 366 2.10 -2.20 -29.90
CA PRO A 366 1.26 -3.05 -30.73
C PRO A 366 2.04 -3.48 -31.99
N LYS A 367 1.97 -4.76 -32.34
CA LYS A 367 2.51 -5.22 -33.63
C LYS A 367 1.71 -4.55 -34.76
N ALA A 368 2.45 -3.91 -35.67
CA ALA A 368 1.94 -3.11 -36.79
C ALA A 368 1.05 -3.91 -37.75
#